data_AF-A0A3M5FXC6-F1
#
_entry.id   AF-A0A3M5FXC6-F1
#
_cell.length_a   1.000
_cell.length_b   1.000
_cell.length_c   1.000
_cell.angle_alpha   90.00
_cell.angle_beta   90.00
_cell.angle_gamma   90.00
#
_symmetry.space_group_name_H-M   'P 1'
#
loop_
_entity.id
_entity.type
_entity.pdbx_description
1 polymer ?
#
loop_
_entity_poly.entity_id
_entity_poly.type
_entity_poly.pdbx_seq_one_letter_code
_entity_poly.pdbx_strand_id
1 'polypeptide(L)'
;PGAVHSEICKATLSVEMGRKTKTMKTVQQNPPEIAYRRNDGDSFTYRCKLEGERVIWRTFLSDTGEWGRWRQQYSEGDAMTTYSVSNGKLTIMNDQTDTETFRKSDF
;
A
#
# COMPACT_ATOMS: atom_id res chain seq x y z
N PRO A 1 0.86 17.24 -0.52
CA PRO A 1 1.86 16.16 -0.75
C PRO A 1 1.60 14.89 0.10
N GLY A 2 1.57 14.99 1.44
CA GLY A 2 1.42 13.82 2.33
C GLY A 2 0.14 13.01 2.14
N ALA A 3 -1.02 13.68 2.01
CA ALA A 3 -2.30 13.00 1.80
C ALA A 3 -2.30 12.11 0.53
N VAL A 4 -1.69 12.58 -0.56
CA VAL A 4 -1.57 11.82 -1.82
C VAL A 4 -0.70 10.58 -1.63
N HIS A 5 0.40 10.66 -0.88
CA HIS A 5 1.26 9.50 -0.60
C HIS A 5 0.52 8.44 0.23
N SER A 6 -0.31 8.86 1.18
CA SER A 6 -1.12 7.92 1.95
C SER A 6 -2.20 7.24 1.11
N GLU A 7 -2.79 7.95 0.15
CA GLU A 7 -3.78 7.40 -0.80
C GLU A 7 -3.12 6.39 -1.75
N ILE A 8 -1.95 6.72 -2.29
CA ILE A 8 -1.14 5.77 -3.08
C ILE A 8 -0.82 4.53 -2.26
N CYS A 9 -0.37 4.68 -1.01
CA CYS A 9 -0.06 3.55 -0.14
C CYS A 9 -1.30 2.68 0.15
N LYS A 10 -2.46 3.28 0.47
CA LYS A 10 -3.71 2.53 0.66
C LYS A 10 -4.13 1.80 -0.62
N ALA A 11 -4.04 2.44 -1.77
CA ALA A 11 -4.39 1.85 -3.06
C ALA A 11 -3.48 0.67 -3.39
N THR A 12 -2.17 0.81 -3.19
CA THR A 12 -1.20 -0.29 -3.33
C THR A 12 -1.56 -1.46 -2.43
N LEU A 13 -1.81 -1.22 -1.15
CA LEU A 13 -2.20 -2.28 -0.22
C LEU A 13 -3.57 -2.89 -0.55
N SER A 14 -4.45 -2.14 -1.22
CA SER A 14 -5.75 -2.65 -1.68
C SER A 14 -5.56 -3.75 -2.70
N VAL A 15 -4.70 -3.50 -3.69
CA VAL A 15 -4.34 -4.46 -4.75
C VAL A 15 -3.55 -5.63 -4.17
N GLU A 16 -2.51 -5.37 -3.38
CA GLU A 16 -1.61 -6.40 -2.81
C GLU A 16 -2.32 -7.35 -1.84
N MET A 17 -3.25 -6.84 -1.03
CA MET A 17 -3.89 -7.59 0.06
C MET A 17 -5.35 -7.96 -0.23
N GLY A 18 -5.91 -7.52 -1.36
CA GLY A 18 -7.33 -7.70 -1.68
C GLY A 18 -8.27 -7.02 -0.67
N ARG A 19 -7.93 -5.80 -0.20
CA ARG A 19 -8.66 -5.10 0.87
C ARG A 19 -9.13 -3.73 0.42
N LYS A 20 -10.39 -3.40 0.68
CA LYS A 20 -10.93 -2.07 0.33
C LYS A 20 -10.18 -0.96 1.06
N THR A 21 -9.74 0.06 0.33
CA THR A 21 -9.11 1.29 0.85
C THR A 21 -9.86 1.92 2.03
N LYS A 22 -11.21 1.85 2.03
CA LYS A 22 -12.07 2.38 3.11
C LYS A 22 -11.92 1.67 4.46
N THR A 23 -11.43 0.42 4.47
CA THR A 23 -11.16 -0.30 5.72
C THR A 23 -9.78 0.02 6.28
N MET A 24 -8.99 0.84 5.58
CA MET A 24 -7.63 1.18 5.94
C MET A 24 -7.55 2.58 6.56
N LYS A 25 -6.77 2.70 7.62
CA LYS A 25 -6.51 3.96 8.32
C LYS A 25 -5.08 4.42 8.07
N THR A 26 -4.91 5.69 7.70
CA THR A 26 -3.60 6.33 7.70
C THR A 26 -3.25 6.70 9.13
N VAL A 27 -2.18 6.10 9.68
CA VAL A 27 -1.69 6.39 11.03
C VAL A 27 -0.59 7.45 11.03
N GLN A 28 0.20 7.49 9.96
CA GLN A 28 1.23 8.50 9.71
C GLN A 28 1.26 8.87 8.23
N GLN A 29 1.59 10.13 7.92
CA GLN A 29 1.58 10.66 6.55
C GLN A 29 2.96 10.64 5.86
N ASN A 30 4.06 10.70 6.62
CA ASN A 30 5.41 10.76 6.05
C ASN A 30 6.46 10.04 6.93
N PRO A 31 6.99 8.87 6.49
CA PRO A 31 6.45 8.06 5.39
C PRO A 31 5.01 7.61 5.70
N PRO A 32 4.17 7.34 4.67
CA PRO A 32 2.82 6.88 4.90
C PRO A 32 2.80 5.52 5.60
N GLU A 33 2.08 5.45 6.70
CA GLU A 33 1.79 4.22 7.43
C GLU A 33 0.31 3.96 7.45
N ILE A 34 -0.05 2.73 7.10
CA ILE A 34 -1.43 2.31 6.92
C ILE A 34 -1.68 1.11 7.83
N ALA A 35 -2.74 1.17 8.61
CA ALA A 35 -3.18 0.08 9.45
C ALA A 35 -4.61 -0.35 9.11
N TYR A 36 -4.89 -1.64 9.17
CA TYR A 36 -6.26 -2.17 9.15
C TYR A 36 -6.40 -3.37 10.07
N ARG A 37 -7.64 -3.64 10.47
CA ARG A 37 -8.00 -4.83 11.25
C ARG A 37 -8.82 -5.77 10.37
N ARG A 38 -8.45 -7.04 10.33
CA ARG A 38 -9.17 -8.10 9.62
C ARG A 38 -10.30 -8.64 10.51
N ASN A 39 -11.30 -9.27 9.89
CA ASN A 39 -12.51 -9.74 10.58
C ASN A 39 -12.23 -10.78 11.68
N ASP A 40 -11.14 -11.52 11.58
CA ASP A 40 -10.68 -12.47 12.59
C ASP A 40 -10.01 -11.82 13.80
N GLY A 41 -9.87 -10.49 13.80
CA GLY A 41 -9.33 -9.73 14.91
C GLY A 41 -7.88 -9.31 14.71
N ASP A 42 -7.17 -9.89 13.73
CA ASP A 42 -5.77 -9.57 13.46
C ASP A 42 -5.61 -8.14 12.95
N SER A 43 -4.54 -7.48 13.42
CA SER A 43 -4.21 -6.11 13.02
C SER A 43 -2.92 -6.10 12.21
N PHE A 44 -2.96 -5.44 11.07
CA PHE A 44 -1.82 -5.33 10.17
C PHE A 44 -1.43 -3.87 10.02
N THR A 45 -0.13 -3.61 10.08
CA THR A 45 0.42 -2.27 9.84
C THR A 45 1.49 -2.36 8.75
N TYR A 46 1.42 -1.42 7.82
CA TYR A 46 2.30 -1.35 6.67
C TYR A 46 2.87 0.06 6.55
N ARG A 47 4.03 0.16 5.93
CA ARG A 47 4.67 1.43 5.57
C ARG A 47 5.03 1.39 4.09
N CYS A 48 4.77 2.48 3.38
CA CYS A 48 5.17 2.62 1.98
C CYS A 48 6.23 3.71 1.80
N LYS A 49 7.01 3.57 0.73
CA LYS A 49 7.84 4.62 0.13
C LYS A 49 7.62 4.64 -1.39
N LEU A 50 7.85 5.79 -1.99
CA LEU A 50 7.77 5.98 -3.43
C LEU A 50 9.18 6.15 -3.99
N GLU A 51 9.51 5.42 -5.05
CA GLU A 51 10.77 5.52 -5.79
C GLU A 51 10.45 5.70 -7.28
N GLY A 52 10.42 6.95 -7.74
CA GLY A 52 9.85 7.29 -9.05
C GLY A 52 8.37 6.90 -9.09
N GLU A 53 7.99 6.07 -10.05
CA GLU A 53 6.63 5.54 -10.21
C GLU A 53 6.40 4.22 -9.44
N ARG A 54 7.42 3.70 -8.77
CA ARG A 54 7.31 2.45 -7.98
C ARG A 54 6.79 2.74 -6.58
N VAL A 55 5.90 1.89 -6.11
CA VAL A 55 5.48 1.86 -4.70
C VAL A 55 6.10 0.65 -4.04
N ILE A 56 6.91 0.88 -3.01
CA ILE A 56 7.56 -0.18 -2.25
C ILE A 56 6.98 -0.17 -0.84
N TRP A 57 6.58 -1.33 -0.34
CA TRP A 57 5.94 -1.47 0.96
C TRP A 57 6.65 -2.48 1.84
N ARG A 58 6.38 -2.42 3.14
CA ARG A 58 6.82 -3.41 4.13
C ARG A 58 5.78 -3.56 5.24
N THR A 59 5.83 -4.70 5.91
CA THR A 59 4.95 -5.04 7.03
C THR A 59 5.65 -4.79 8.36
N PHE A 60 4.89 -4.34 9.36
CA PHE A 60 5.29 -4.39 10.76
C PHE A 60 4.96 -5.79 11.31
N LEU A 61 5.98 -6.49 11.82
CA LEU A 61 5.89 -7.82 12.38
C LEU A 61 5.55 -7.68 13.86
N SER A 62 4.30 -7.92 14.23
CA SER A 62 3.80 -7.68 15.59
C SER A 62 4.37 -8.64 16.64
N ASP A 63 4.82 -9.81 16.21
CA ASP A 63 5.47 -10.83 17.02
C ASP A 63 6.87 -10.41 17.47
N THR A 64 7.63 -9.74 16.61
CA THR A 64 8.98 -9.24 16.94
C THR A 64 9.02 -7.76 17.32
N GLY A 65 7.99 -7.00 16.95
CA GLY A 65 7.95 -5.54 17.13
C GLY A 65 8.82 -4.78 16.11
N GLU A 66 9.21 -5.42 15.01
CA GLU A 66 10.12 -4.87 14.01
C GLU A 66 9.47 -4.68 12.63
N TRP A 67 10.12 -3.89 11.79
CA TRP A 67 9.74 -3.78 10.39
C TRP A 67 10.43 -4.86 9.57
N GLY A 68 9.64 -5.61 8.78
CA GLY A 68 10.18 -6.56 7.81
C GLY A 68 10.92 -5.89 6.64
N ARG A 69 11.38 -6.73 5.72
CA ARG A 69 12.06 -6.30 4.48
C ARG A 69 11.13 -5.44 3.61
N TRP A 70 11.73 -4.48 2.90
CA TRP A 70 11.05 -3.76 1.82
C TRP A 70 10.81 -4.70 0.63
N ARG A 71 9.58 -4.77 0.16
CA ARG A 71 9.14 -5.60 -0.97
C ARG A 71 9.58 -4.97 -2.29
N GLN A 72 10.85 -5.15 -2.65
CA GLN A 72 11.48 -4.55 -3.84
C GLN A 72 12.40 -5.50 -4.62
N GLN A 73 12.49 -6.77 -4.24
CA GLN A 73 13.38 -7.76 -4.85
C GLN A 73 12.56 -8.84 -5.54
N TYR A 74 12.49 -8.75 -6.88
CA TYR A 74 11.73 -9.71 -7.69
C TYR A 74 12.27 -11.15 -7.57
N SER A 75 13.59 -11.31 -7.40
CA SER A 75 14.21 -12.62 -7.15
C SER A 75 13.74 -13.29 -5.86
N GLU A 76 13.26 -12.50 -4.89
CA GLU A 76 12.68 -12.97 -3.62
C GLU A 76 11.14 -13.15 -3.73
N GLY A 77 10.60 -13.04 -4.94
CA GLY A 77 9.16 -13.13 -5.22
C GLY A 77 8.37 -11.85 -4.94
N ASP A 78 9.01 -10.71 -4.68
CA ASP A 78 8.27 -9.46 -4.48
C ASP A 78 7.68 -8.93 -5.79
N ALA A 79 6.41 -8.55 -5.76
CA ALA A 79 5.75 -7.93 -6.89
C ALA A 79 6.35 -6.55 -7.24
N MET A 80 6.35 -6.26 -8.54
CA MET A 80 6.55 -4.91 -9.06
C MET A 80 5.22 -4.16 -9.01
N THR A 81 5.10 -3.24 -8.05
CA THR A 81 3.93 -2.36 -7.97
C THR A 81 4.28 -0.94 -8.39
N THR A 82 3.54 -0.42 -9.36
CA THR A 82 3.66 0.97 -9.85
C THR A 82 2.35 1.73 -9.70
N TYR A 83 2.45 3.06 -9.74
CA TYR A 83 1.30 3.94 -9.73
C TYR A 83 1.36 4.96 -10.86
N SER A 84 0.19 5.39 -11.33
CA SER A 84 0.06 6.56 -12.21
C SER A 84 -1.14 7.41 -11.79
N VAL A 85 -1.04 8.72 -11.96
CA VAL A 85 -2.13 9.66 -11.69
C VAL A 85 -2.46 10.42 -12.96
N SER A 86 -3.67 10.26 -13.45
CA SER A 86 -4.16 10.94 -14.66
C SER A 86 -5.64 11.27 -14.53
N ASN A 87 -6.03 12.48 -14.93
CA ASN A 87 -7.43 12.93 -14.93
C ASN A 87 -8.13 12.73 -13.56
N GLY A 88 -7.42 12.97 -12.45
CA GLY A 88 -7.96 12.80 -11.09
C GLY A 88 -8.21 11.36 -10.66
N LYS A 89 -7.70 10.38 -11.42
CA LYS A 89 -7.74 8.95 -11.09
C LYS A 89 -6.33 8.46 -10.77
N LEU A 90 -6.24 7.59 -9.78
CA LEU A 90 -5.02 6.90 -9.38
C LEU A 90 -5.14 5.46 -9.89
N THR A 91 -4.19 5.01 -10.70
CA THR A 91 -4.12 3.62 -11.14
C THR A 91 -2.94 2.93 -10.47
N ILE A 92 -3.17 1.78 -9.87
CA ILE A 92 -2.14 0.88 -9.33
C ILE A 92 -2.04 -0.31 -10.27
N MET A 93 -0.84 -0.65 -10.68
CA MET A 93 -0.55 -1.87 -11.43
C MET A 93 0.40 -2.74 -10.61
N ASN A 94 0.03 -3.99 -10.40
CA ASN A 94 0.87 -5.00 -9.77
C ASN A 94 1.04 -6.16 -10.75
N ASP A 95 2.28 -6.57 -11.01
CA ASP A 95 2.63 -7.56 -12.03
C ASP A 95 2.31 -9.01 -11.65
N GLN A 96 1.94 -9.27 -10.39
CA GLN A 96 1.61 -10.60 -9.89
C GLN A 96 0.13 -10.76 -9.52
N THR A 97 -0.64 -9.66 -9.47
CA THR A 97 -2.05 -9.66 -9.09
C THR A 97 -2.89 -8.95 -10.15
N ASP A 98 -3.30 -7.70 -9.91
CA ASP A 98 -4.24 -6.98 -10.77
C ASP A 98 -3.84 -5.50 -10.96
N THR A 99 -4.55 -4.83 -11.86
CA THR A 99 -4.54 -3.39 -12.05
C THR A 99 -5.87 -2.79 -11.60
N GLU A 100 -5.84 -1.88 -10.63
CA GLU A 100 -7.03 -1.22 -10.09
C GLU A 100 -6.95 0.30 -10.25
N THR A 101 -8.08 0.95 -10.56
CA THR A 101 -8.18 2.41 -10.70
C THR A 101 -9.11 2.99 -9.64
N PHE A 102 -8.60 3.96 -8.89
CA PHE A 102 -9.26 4.61 -7.77
C PHE A 102 -9.57 6.08 -8.10
N ARG A 103 -10.68 6.56 -7.53
CA ARG A 103 -11.09 7.96 -7.50
C ARG A 103 -10.95 8.48 -6.07
N LYS A 104 -11.02 9.81 -5.92
CA LYS A 104 -10.96 10.45 -4.60
C LYS A 104 -12.03 9.92 -3.61
N SER A 105 -13.21 9.54 -4.11
CA SER A 105 -14.32 8.99 -3.32
C SER A 105 -14.09 7.59 -2.74
N ASP A 106 -13.00 6.93 -3.15
CA ASP A 106 -12.66 5.58 -2.71
C ASP A 106 -11.83 5.59 -1.42
N PHE A 107 -11.33 6.74 -0.98
CA PHE A 107 -10.51 6.90 0.23
C PHE A 107 -11.29 7.50 1.39
#